data_AF-A0A3P3QGJ4-F1
#
_entry.id   AF-A0A3P3QGJ4-F1
#
_cell.length_a   1.000
_cell.length_b   1.000
_cell.length_c   1.000
_cell.angle_alpha   90.00
_cell.angle_beta   90.00
_cell.angle_gamma   90.00
#
_symmetry.space_group_name_H-M   'P 1'
#
loop_
_entity.id
_entity.type
_entity.pdbx_description
1 polymer ?
#
loop_
_entity_poly.entity_id
_entity_poly.type
_entity_poly.pdbx_seq_one_letter_code
_entity_poly.pdbx_strand_id
1 'polypeptide(L)'
;MNWKIIVIHALLLLMAGIASGIFEFHPSSFSPDAVLFNYFLNHCIMLLVYMAIFAHITYRTDQYPVAHTLLALLLSDEVASALLAFSLSYLGAEPEPIRPLQFLVFEYISLLGVLFAGIKAGISLKHRKLLRSARGSSASTNA
;
A
#
# COMPACT_ATOMS: atom_id res chain seq x y z
N MET A 1 -13.95 -13.88 7.95
CA MET A 1 -13.01 -13.23 7.01
C MET A 1 -13.32 -13.73 5.60
N ASN A 2 -13.55 -12.85 4.61
CA ASN A 2 -14.03 -13.26 3.30
C ASN A 2 -12.85 -13.70 2.41
N TRP A 3 -12.65 -15.00 2.21
CA TRP A 3 -11.49 -15.58 1.52
C TRP A 3 -11.19 -14.95 0.15
N LYS A 4 -12.22 -14.48 -0.56
CA LYS A 4 -12.08 -13.76 -1.84
C LYS A 4 -11.23 -12.49 -1.73
N ILE A 5 -11.32 -11.79 -0.59
CA ILE A 5 -10.53 -10.59 -0.31
C ILE A 5 -9.06 -10.98 -0.21
N ILE A 6 -8.74 -12.03 0.55
CA ILE A 6 -7.36 -12.51 0.73
C ILE A 6 -6.75 -12.89 -0.62
N VAL A 7 -7.50 -13.62 -1.46
CA VAL A 7 -7.05 -14.01 -2.80
C VAL A 7 -6.73 -12.80 -3.69
N ILE A 8 -7.59 -11.77 -3.69
CA ILE A 8 -7.35 -10.55 -4.48
C ILE A 8 -6.07 -9.83 -4.02
N HIS A 9 -5.84 -9.71 -2.71
CA HIS A 9 -4.63 -9.07 -2.18
C HIS A 9 -3.39 -9.88 -2.54
N ALA A 10 -3.45 -11.21 -2.41
CA ALA A 10 -2.37 -12.10 -2.80
C ALA A 10 -2.04 -12.00 -4.29
N LEU A 11 -3.04 -11.89 -5.17
CA LEU A 11 -2.83 -11.71 -6.60
C LEU A 11 -2.21 -10.34 -6.93
N LEU A 12 -2.60 -9.27 -6.24
CA LEU A 12 -1.99 -7.95 -6.42
C LEU A 12 -0.51 -7.97 -5.99
N LEU A 13 -0.21 -8.59 -4.85
CA LEU A 13 1.17 -8.77 -4.38
C LEU A 13 1.99 -9.64 -5.33
N LEU A 14 1.40 -10.72 -5.87
CA LEU A 14 2.05 -11.59 -6.86
C LEU A 14 2.38 -10.81 -8.14
N MET A 15 1.44 -10.01 -8.65
CA MET A 15 1.67 -9.17 -9.84
C MET A 15 2.75 -8.12 -9.60
N ALA A 16 2.81 -7.53 -8.40
CA ALA A 16 3.91 -6.63 -8.03
C ALA A 16 5.25 -7.35 -7.98
N GLY A 17 5.31 -8.55 -7.40
CA GLY A 17 6.52 -9.38 -7.40
C GLY A 17 6.99 -9.75 -8.80
N ILE A 18 6.06 -10.12 -9.70
CA ILE A 18 6.37 -10.40 -11.11
C ILE A 18 6.89 -9.15 -11.81
N ALA A 19 6.21 -8.01 -11.66
CA ALA A 19 6.66 -6.75 -12.24
C ALA A 19 8.06 -6.39 -11.74
N SER A 20 8.29 -6.51 -10.43
CA SER A 20 9.58 -6.25 -9.80
C SER A 20 10.69 -7.16 -10.35
N GLY A 21 10.42 -8.47 -10.50
CA GLY A 21 11.37 -9.43 -11.08
C GLY A 21 11.65 -9.21 -12.58
N ILE A 22 10.68 -8.72 -13.36
CA ILE A 22 10.89 -8.39 -14.78
C ILE A 22 11.84 -7.20 -14.92
N PHE A 23 11.75 -6.23 -14.02
CA PHE A 23 12.61 -5.04 -14.02
C PHE A 23 13.88 -5.23 -13.20
N GLU A 24 14.09 -6.41 -12.60
CA GLU A 24 15.27 -6.73 -11.83
C GLU A 24 16.50 -6.80 -12.76
N PHE A 25 17.41 -5.85 -12.59
CA PHE A 25 18.59 -5.74 -13.46
C PHE A 25 19.53 -6.91 -13.25
N HIS A 26 20.11 -7.37 -14.35
CA HIS A 26 21.10 -8.44 -14.33
C HIS A 26 22.37 -7.99 -13.56
N PRO A 27 22.96 -8.84 -12.73
CA PRO A 27 24.13 -8.50 -11.90
C PRO A 27 25.39 -8.15 -12.71
N SER A 28 25.38 -8.26 -14.04
CA SER A 28 26.49 -7.84 -14.89
C SER A 28 26.50 -6.33 -15.20
N SER A 29 25.48 -5.57 -14.80
CA SER A 29 25.35 -4.12 -15.03
C SER A 29 25.26 -3.34 -13.72
N PHE A 30 26.29 -3.44 -12.87
CA PHE A 30 26.45 -2.69 -11.61
C PHE A 30 26.78 -1.21 -11.86
N SER A 31 25.89 -0.46 -12.50
CA SER A 31 25.92 1.00 -12.33
C SER A 31 25.09 1.36 -11.09
N PRO A 32 25.62 2.18 -10.16
CA PRO A 32 24.87 2.64 -8.98
C PRO A 32 23.52 3.27 -9.35
N ASP A 33 23.47 3.96 -10.48
CA ASP A 33 22.26 4.60 -11.02
C ASP A 33 21.19 3.57 -11.41
N ALA A 34 21.57 2.43 -12.01
CA ALA A 34 20.62 1.37 -12.37
C ALA A 34 20.04 0.67 -11.13
N VAL A 35 20.86 0.47 -10.09
CA VAL A 35 20.41 -0.09 -8.81
C VAL A 35 19.41 0.85 -8.12
N LEU A 36 19.71 2.15 -8.08
CA LEU A 36 18.81 3.16 -7.53
C LEU A 36 17.50 3.23 -8.33
N PHE A 37 17.57 3.25 -9.66
CA PHE A 37 16.38 3.24 -10.50
C PHE A 37 15.49 2.01 -10.25
N ASN A 38 16.08 0.82 -10.20
CA ASN A 38 15.36 -0.42 -9.90
C ASN A 38 14.70 -0.37 -8.52
N TYR A 39 15.44 0.11 -7.52
CA TYR A 39 14.91 0.31 -6.17
C TYR A 39 13.69 1.24 -6.18
N PHE A 40 13.79 2.41 -6.83
CA PHE A 40 12.67 3.35 -6.91
C PHE A 40 11.48 2.76 -7.67
N LEU A 41 11.71 2.03 -8.76
CA LEU A 41 10.65 1.39 -9.53
C LEU A 41 9.91 0.35 -8.69
N ASN A 42 10.64 -0.53 -8.00
CA ASN A 42 10.07 -1.53 -7.11
C ASN A 42 9.31 -0.89 -5.94
N HIS A 43 9.86 0.17 -5.37
CA HIS A 43 9.19 0.95 -4.33
C HIS A 43 7.88 1.55 -4.85
N CYS A 44 7.86 2.15 -6.04
CA CYS A 44 6.64 2.69 -6.66
C CYS A 44 5.58 1.61 -6.90
N ILE A 45 5.99 0.43 -7.38
CA ILE A 45 5.08 -0.70 -7.61
C ILE A 45 4.44 -1.14 -6.28
N MET A 46 5.23 -1.28 -5.22
CA MET A 46 4.73 -1.63 -3.89
C MET A 46 3.76 -0.58 -3.34
N LEU A 47 4.09 0.70 -3.49
CA LEU A 47 3.21 1.81 -3.10
C LEU A 47 1.86 1.77 -3.84
N LEU A 48 1.85 1.45 -5.13
CA LEU A 48 0.61 1.29 -5.90
C LEU A 48 -0.24 0.12 -5.40
N VAL A 49 0.40 -1.00 -5.05
CA VAL A 49 -0.31 -2.15 -4.45
C VAL A 49 -0.89 -1.76 -3.09
N TYR A 50 -0.12 -1.13 -2.22
CA TYR A 50 -0.62 -0.64 -0.93
C TYR A 50 -1.83 0.29 -1.12
N MET A 51 -1.77 1.21 -2.10
CA MET A 51 -2.88 2.10 -2.40
C MET A 51 -4.15 1.33 -2.79
N ALA A 52 -4.02 0.30 -3.64
CA ALA A 52 -5.13 -0.54 -4.08
C ALA A 52 -5.73 -1.35 -2.92
N ILE A 53 -4.87 -1.91 -2.05
CA ILE A 53 -5.26 -2.63 -0.84
C ILE A 53 -6.05 -1.72 0.09
N PHE A 54 -5.53 -0.53 0.40
CA PHE A 54 -6.18 0.43 1.28
C PHE A 54 -7.50 0.95 0.71
N ALA A 55 -7.55 1.22 -0.60
CA ALA A 55 -8.79 1.59 -1.28
C ALA A 55 -9.84 0.49 -1.20
N HIS A 56 -9.43 -0.77 -1.39
CA HIS A 56 -10.33 -1.92 -1.31
C HIS A 56 -10.85 -2.16 0.11
N ILE A 57 -9.99 -2.11 1.13
CA ILE A 57 -10.40 -2.23 2.55
C ILE A 57 -11.39 -1.12 2.91
N THR A 58 -11.07 0.13 2.53
CA THR A 58 -11.94 1.29 2.77
C THR A 58 -13.29 1.14 2.07
N TYR A 59 -13.29 0.64 0.83
CA TYR A 59 -14.52 0.43 0.06
C TYR A 59 -15.41 -0.68 0.62
N ARG A 60 -14.82 -1.79 1.08
CA ARG A 60 -15.55 -2.98 1.55
C ARG A 60 -16.05 -2.88 2.97
N THR A 61 -15.39 -2.08 3.80
CA THR A 61 -15.73 -1.96 5.22
C THR A 61 -16.90 -1.01 5.42
N ASP A 62 -17.93 -1.46 6.14
CA ASP A 62 -19.11 -0.64 6.43
C ASP A 62 -18.98 0.20 7.69
N GLN A 63 -18.37 -0.34 8.74
CA GLN A 63 -18.14 0.36 9.99
C GLN A 63 -16.67 0.75 10.14
N TYR A 64 -16.41 2.04 10.34
CA TYR A 64 -15.05 2.57 10.57
C TYR A 64 -14.01 2.17 9.49
N PRO A 65 -14.25 2.45 8.20
CA PRO A 65 -13.36 2.03 7.12
C PRO A 65 -11.95 2.62 7.22
N VAL A 66 -11.83 3.84 7.75
CA VAL A 66 -10.54 4.50 8.01
C VAL A 66 -9.73 3.75 9.08
N ALA A 67 -10.37 3.36 10.18
CA ALA A 67 -9.71 2.65 11.27
C ALA A 67 -9.19 1.27 10.84
N HIS A 68 -9.96 0.53 10.04
CA HIS A 68 -9.52 -0.75 9.50
C HIS A 68 -8.34 -0.62 8.54
N THR A 69 -8.32 0.47 7.76
CA THR A 69 -7.22 0.74 6.83
C THR A 69 -5.95 1.16 7.57
N LEU A 70 -6.08 1.96 8.63
CA LEU A 70 -4.98 2.28 9.55
C LEU A 70 -4.43 1.03 10.24
N LEU A 71 -5.31 0.16 10.71
CA LEU A 71 -4.90 -1.11 11.33
C LEU A 71 -4.16 -2.01 10.33
N ALA A 72 -4.64 -2.09 9.08
CA ALA A 72 -3.97 -2.85 8.03
C ALA A 72 -2.56 -2.29 7.72
N LEU A 73 -2.39 -0.97 7.76
CA LEU A 73 -1.08 -0.34 7.63
C LEU A 73 -0.16 -0.67 8.82
N LEU A 74 -0.67 -0.57 10.06
CA LEU A 74 0.11 -0.88 11.27
C LEU A 74 0.57 -2.34 11.34
N LEU A 75 -0.18 -3.25 10.72
CA LEU A 75 0.14 -4.67 10.62
C LEU A 75 1.03 -5.00 9.41
N SER A 76 1.40 -4.03 8.58
CA SER A 76 2.31 -4.27 7.45
C SER A 76 3.74 -4.47 7.96
N ASP A 77 4.45 -5.39 7.32
CA ASP A 77 5.81 -5.76 7.72
C ASP A 77 6.76 -4.55 7.63
N GLU A 78 6.54 -3.66 6.67
CA GLU A 78 7.32 -2.44 6.43
C GLU A 78 7.16 -1.42 7.57
N VAL A 79 5.95 -1.26 8.10
CA VAL A 79 5.73 -0.37 9.25
C VAL A 79 6.29 -1.00 10.52
N ALA A 80 6.10 -2.31 10.70
CA ALA A 80 6.65 -3.03 11.84
C ALA A 80 8.19 -2.97 11.86
N SER A 81 8.83 -3.20 10.71
CA SER A 81 10.29 -3.15 10.56
C SER A 81 10.83 -1.71 10.65
N ALA A 82 10.13 -0.70 10.13
CA ALA A 82 10.49 0.70 10.32
C ALA A 82 10.41 1.14 11.79
N LEU A 83 9.33 0.76 12.50
CA LEU A 83 9.17 1.04 13.93
C LEU A 83 10.23 0.33 14.78
N LEU A 84 10.57 -0.90 14.43
CA LEU A 84 11.65 -1.66 15.08
C LEU A 84 13.00 -0.99 14.87
N ALA A 85 13.33 -0.58 13.64
CA ALA A 85 14.56 0.14 13.33
C ALA A 85 14.66 1.48 14.09
N PHE A 86 13.55 2.21 14.19
CA PHE A 86 13.49 3.45 14.97
C PHE A 86 13.69 3.19 16.48
N SER A 87 13.08 2.13 17.01
CA SER A 87 13.21 1.74 18.41
C SER A 87 14.62 1.30 18.77
N LEU A 88 15.28 0.51 17.90
CA LEU A 88 16.66 0.08 18.07
C LEU A 88 17.64 1.27 18.03
N SER A 89 17.43 2.20 17.09
CA SER A 89 18.21 3.46 17.01
C SER A 89 18.02 4.33 18.25
N TYR A 90 16.80 4.44 18.79
CA TYR A 90 16.53 5.20 20.01
C TYR A 90 17.15 4.57 21.28
N LEU A 91 17.22 3.24 21.33
CA LEU A 91 17.79 2.50 22.47
C LEU A 91 19.33 2.45 22.46
N GLY A 92 20.00 3.07 21.49
CA GLY A 92 21.46 3.10 21.40
C GLY A 92 22.08 1.75 21.07
N ALA A 93 21.28 0.77 20.67
CA ALA A 93 21.77 -0.44 20.06
C ALA A 93 22.07 -0.09 18.60
N GLU A 94 23.30 0.31 18.29
CA GLU A 94 23.76 0.41 16.91
C GLU A 94 24.20 -0.98 16.43
N PRO A 95 23.39 -1.73 15.67
CA PRO A 95 23.95 -2.46 14.56
C PRO A 95 24.23 -1.44 13.44
N GLU A 96 25.28 -1.70 12.65
CA GLU A 96 25.66 -1.02 11.40
C GLU A 96 24.48 -0.42 10.62
N PRO A 97 24.67 0.64 9.80
CA PRO A 97 23.55 1.36 9.18
C PRO A 97 22.74 0.44 8.24
N ILE A 98 21.69 -0.20 8.77
CA ILE A 98 20.81 -1.12 8.05
C ILE A 98 20.01 -0.39 6.96
N ARG A 99 19.89 0.94 7.03
CA ARG A 99 19.46 1.86 5.95
C ARG A 99 19.70 3.29 6.43
N PRO A 100 20.09 4.24 5.58
CA PRO A 100 20.21 5.64 6.00
C PRO A 100 18.85 6.15 6.47
N LEU A 101 18.79 6.84 7.62
CA LEU A 101 17.56 7.37 8.22
C LEU A 101 16.68 8.13 7.21
N GLN A 102 17.30 8.81 6.25
CA GLN A 102 16.64 9.54 5.17
C GLN A 102 15.76 8.65 4.29
N PHE A 103 16.20 7.42 3.96
CA PHE A 103 15.40 6.47 3.19
C PHE A 103 14.22 5.95 3.99
N LEU A 104 14.41 5.70 5.29
CA LEU A 104 13.33 5.22 6.17
C LEU A 104 12.24 6.29 6.34
N VAL A 105 12.63 7.56 6.50
CA VAL A 105 11.71 8.69 6.51
C VAL A 105 10.98 8.83 5.17
N PHE A 106 11.69 8.68 4.04
CA PHE A 106 11.09 8.73 2.71
C PHE A 106 10.05 7.61 2.50
N GLU A 107 10.37 6.37 2.87
CA GLU A 107 9.46 5.23 2.78
C GLU A 107 8.21 5.48 3.63
N TYR A 108 8.38 5.98 4.86
CA TYR A 108 7.28 6.29 5.76
C TYR A 108 6.35 7.39 5.23
N ILE A 109 6.91 8.51 4.75
CA ILE A 109 6.12 9.61 4.15
C ILE A 109 5.37 9.12 2.91
N SER A 110 6.03 8.34 2.07
CA SER A 110 5.41 7.79 0.85
C SER A 110 4.24 6.86 1.19
N LEU A 111 4.42 6.02 2.21
CA LEU A 111 3.39 5.11 2.69
C LEU A 111 2.19 5.84 3.33
N LEU A 112 2.42 6.93 4.08
CA LEU A 112 1.35 7.82 4.56
C LEU A 112 0.59 8.49 3.40
N GLY A 113 1.30 8.93 2.36
CA GLY A 113 0.69 9.49 1.15
C GLY A 113 -0.22 8.46 0.46
N VAL A 114 0.25 7.23 0.34
CA VAL A 114 -0.50 6.09 -0.20
C VAL A 114 -1.71 5.73 0.66
N LEU A 115 -1.59 5.74 1.97
CA LEU A 115 -2.70 5.54 2.90
C LEU A 115 -3.81 6.56 2.64
N PHE A 116 -3.46 7.85 2.58
CA PHE A 116 -4.43 8.92 2.34
C PHE A 116 -5.10 8.78 0.95
N ALA A 117 -4.30 8.51 -0.08
CA ALA A 117 -4.80 8.31 -1.43
C ALA A 117 -5.74 7.09 -1.52
N GLY A 118 -5.37 5.98 -0.89
CA GLY A 118 -6.17 4.75 -0.81
C GLY A 118 -7.51 4.99 -0.11
N ILE A 119 -7.50 5.61 1.07
CA ILE A 119 -8.73 5.97 1.81
C ILE A 119 -9.65 6.84 0.94
N LYS A 120 -9.11 7.91 0.34
CA LYS A 120 -9.88 8.81 -0.51
C LYS A 120 -10.49 8.08 -1.71
N ALA A 121 -9.72 7.22 -2.37
CA ALA A 121 -10.19 6.40 -3.49
C ALA A 121 -11.32 5.45 -3.07
N GLY A 122 -11.15 4.74 -1.95
CA GLY A 122 -12.16 3.82 -1.41
C GLY A 122 -13.48 4.52 -1.05
N ILE A 123 -13.40 5.68 -0.38
CA ILE A 123 -14.58 6.51 -0.06
C ILE A 123 -15.27 6.98 -1.34
N SER A 124 -14.50 7.46 -2.33
CA SER A 124 -15.05 7.93 -3.61
C SER A 124 -15.80 6.81 -4.35
N LEU A 125 -15.23 5.61 -4.40
CA LEU A 125 -15.88 4.43 -5.00
C LEU A 125 -17.17 4.06 -4.27
N LYS A 126 -17.17 4.13 -2.93
CA LYS A 126 -18.36 3.86 -2.11
C LYS A 126 -19.46 4.88 -2.38
N HIS A 127 -19.11 6.16 -2.42
CA HIS A 127 -20.05 7.23 -2.74
C HIS A 127 -20.67 7.07 -4.14
N ARG A 128 -19.84 6.78 -5.17
CA ARG A 128 -20.32 6.52 -6.53
C ARG A 128 -21.28 5.32 -6.60
N LYS A 129 -21.03 4.25 -5.82
CA LYS A 129 -21.91 3.08 -5.74
C LYS A 129 -23.28 3.45 -5.17
N LEU A 130 -23.31 4.21 -4.07
CA LEU A 130 -24.55 4.64 -3.41
C LEU A 130 -25.38 5.53 -4.35
N LEU A 131 -24.76 6.49 -5.04
CA LEU A 131 -25.43 7.35 -6.01
C LEU A 131 -26.05 6.54 -7.17
N ARG A 132 -25.34 5.53 -7.69
CA ARG A 132 -25.86 4.65 -8.76
C ARG A 132 -27.06 3.83 -8.28
N SER A 133 -27.01 3.32 -7.05
CA SER A 133 -28.11 2.57 -6.44
C SER A 133 -29.36 3.43 -6.26
N ALA A 134 -29.20 4.66 -5.78
CA ALA A 134 -30.31 5.60 -5.60
C ALA A 134 -30.98 5.95 -6.93
N ARG A 135 -30.19 6.19 -7.99
CA ARG A 135 -30.69 6.51 -9.34
C ARG A 135 -31.41 5.34 -10.03
N GLY A 136 -30.99 4.10 -9.76
CA GLY A 136 -31.69 2.91 -10.22
C GLY A 136 -33.02 2.69 -9.50
N SER A 137 -33.08 2.97 -8.20
CA SER A 137 -34.31 2.85 -7.42
C SER A 137 -35.38 3.89 -7.80
N SER A 138 -34.98 5.12 -8.16
CA SER A 138 -35.94 6.15 -8.59
C SER A 138 -36.53 5.89 -9.98
N ALA A 139 -35.85 5.10 -10.82
CA ALA A 139 -36.33 4.73 -12.14
C ALA A 139 -37.37 3.60 -12.09
N SER A 140 -37.32 2.71 -11.08
CA SER A 140 -38.29 1.62 -10.92
C SER A 140 -39.60 2.03 -10.24
N THR A 141 -39.65 3.17 -9.53
CA THR A 141 -40.87 3.63 -8.85
C THR A 141 -41.78 4.48 -9.75
N ASN A 142 -41.30 4.87 -10.93
CA ASN A 142 -42.04 5.69 -11.91
C ASN A 142 -42.42 4.90 -13.18
N ALA A 143 -42.27 3.58 -13.17
CA ALA A 143 -42.70 2.66 -14.22
C ALA A 143 -43.80 1.75 -13.68
#